data_AF-A0A0Q8ZRL1-F1
#
_entry.id   AF-A0A0Q8ZRL1-F1
#
_cell.length_a   1.000
_cell.length_b   1.000
_cell.length_c   1.000
_cell.angle_alpha   90.00
_cell.angle_beta   90.00
_cell.angle_gamma   90.00
#
_symmetry.space_group_name_H-M   'P 1'
#
loop_
_entity.id
_entity.type
_entity.pdbx_description
1 polymer ?
#
loop_
_entity_poly.entity_id
_entity_poly.type
_entity_poly.pdbx_seq_one_letter_code
_entity_poly.pdbx_strand_id
1 'polypeptide(L)' 'MNFLKIKTSWSNAEFVLIKLCMASIYIIVGSYFHNFFENYYVPLFVLFGITVIWFVYQWLKKMNSKSE' A
#
# COMPACT_ATOMS: atom_id res chain seq x y z
N MET A 1 7.13 18.72 5.56
CA MET A 1 5.81 18.75 4.87
C MET A 1 4.79 18.02 5.72
N ASN A 2 3.59 18.58 5.93
CA ASN A 2 2.54 17.91 6.71
C ASN A 2 2.05 16.66 5.95
N PHE A 3 2.02 15.49 6.59
CA PHE A 3 1.73 14.16 5.98
C PHE A 3 0.42 14.16 5.16
N LEU A 4 -0.57 14.94 5.60
CA LEU A 4 -1.89 15.06 4.99
C LEU A 4 -1.98 16.09 3.85
N LYS A 5 -0.91 16.84 3.58
CA LYS A 5 -0.87 17.93 2.58
C LYS A 5 -0.10 17.59 1.30
N ILE A 6 0.29 16.33 1.10
CA ILE A 6 0.96 15.91 -0.14
C ILE A 6 -0.07 15.98 -1.27
N LYS A 7 0.01 17.02 -2.09
CA LYS A 7 -0.74 17.11 -3.34
C LYS A 7 -0.09 16.15 -4.33
N THR A 8 -0.70 14.99 -4.54
CA THR A 8 -0.41 14.18 -5.72
C THR A 8 -1.01 14.90 -6.93
N SER A 9 -0.57 14.59 -8.16
CA SER A 9 -1.15 15.20 -9.37
C SER A 9 -2.63 14.84 -9.59
N TRP A 10 -3.15 13.91 -8.78
CA TRP A 10 -4.53 13.45 -8.79
C TRP A 10 -5.26 14.05 -7.59
N SER A 11 -6.51 14.45 -7.77
CA SER A 11 -7.32 14.84 -6.61
C SER A 11 -7.53 13.63 -5.70
N ASN A 12 -7.62 13.86 -4.38
CA ASN A 12 -7.88 12.80 -3.41
C ASN A 12 -9.15 11.98 -3.75
N ALA A 13 -10.12 12.60 -4.43
CA ALA A 13 -11.36 11.97 -4.87
C ALA A 13 -11.13 10.94 -5.99
N GLU A 14 -10.28 11.23 -6.97
CA GLU A 14 -9.94 10.30 -8.05
C GLU A 14 -9.16 9.08 -7.52
N PHE A 15 -8.38 9.28 -6.46
CA PHE A 15 -7.64 8.20 -5.81
C PHE A 15 -8.55 7.20 -5.06
N VAL A 16 -9.76 7.62 -4.66
CA VAL A 16 -10.73 6.73 -4.00
C VAL A 16 -11.22 5.65 -4.96
N LEU A 17 -11.46 5.98 -6.23
CA LEU A 17 -11.94 5.02 -7.23
C LEU A 17 -10.92 3.91 -7.50
N ILE A 18 -9.65 4.27 -7.61
CA ILE A 18 -8.55 3.30 -7.76
C ILE A 18 -8.43 2.42 -6.51
N LYS A 19 -8.50 3.01 -5.30
CA LYS A 19 -8.46 2.26 -4.04
C LYS A 19 -9.61 1.26 -3.93
N LEU A 20 -10.82 1.66 -4.30
CA LEU A 20 -12.00 0.77 -4.31
C LEU A 20 -11.84 -0.37 -5.31
N CYS A 21 -11.33 -0.08 -6.52
CA CYS A 21 -11.07 -1.10 -7.55
C CYS A 21 -10.02 -2.13 -7.09
N MET A 22 -8.92 -1.67 -6.48
CA MET A 22 -7.91 -2.58 -5.94
C MET A 22 -8.43 -3.38 -4.74
N ALA A 23 -9.17 -2.73 -3.84
CA ALA A 23 -9.76 -3.42 -2.69
C ALA A 23 -10.74 -4.51 -3.13
N SER A 24 -11.60 -4.23 -4.12
CA SER A 24 -12.57 -5.21 -4.60
C SER A 24 -11.90 -6.43 -5.22
N ILE A 25 -10.89 -6.26 -6.09
CA ILE A 25 -10.20 -7.42 -6.69
C ILE A 25 -9.43 -8.22 -5.65
N TYR A 26 -8.80 -7.58 -4.65
CA TYR A 26 -8.11 -8.31 -3.58
C TYR A 26 -9.06 -9.14 -2.72
N ILE A 27 -10.25 -8.61 -2.40
CA ILE A 27 -11.28 -9.35 -1.67
C ILE A 27 -11.77 -10.54 -2.51
N ILE A 28 -12.06 -10.33 -3.80
CA ILE A 28 -12.52 -11.40 -4.70
C ILE A 28 -11.48 -12.52 -4.76
N VAL A 29 -10.21 -12.18 -5.04
CA VAL A 29 -9.11 -13.16 -5.10
C VAL A 29 -8.95 -13.89 -3.77
N GLY A 30 -8.94 -13.16 -2.65
CA GLY A 30 -8.82 -13.75 -1.32
C GLY A 30 -9.99 -14.69 -0.97
N SER A 31 -11.21 -14.35 -1.38
CA SER A 31 -12.40 -15.18 -1.15
C SER A 31 -12.42 -16.46 -2.00
N TYR A 32 -11.95 -16.40 -3.24
CA TYR A 32 -11.99 -17.54 -4.16
C TYR A 32 -10.82 -18.49 -3.95
N PHE A 33 -9.63 -17.96 -3.64
CA PHE A 33 -8.40 -18.74 -3.51
C PHE A 33 -7.93 -18.88 -2.05
N HIS A 34 -8.81 -18.70 -1.07
CA HIS A 34 -8.46 -18.75 0.36
C HIS A 34 -7.63 -19.98 0.73
N ASN A 35 -8.13 -21.17 0.36
CA ASN A 35 -7.48 -22.46 0.66
C ASN A 35 -6.09 -22.59 0.02
N PHE A 36 -5.87 -21.93 -1.12
CA PHE A 36 -4.55 -21.90 -1.75
C PHE A 36 -3.59 -21.02 -0.96
N PHE A 37 -4.05 -19.85 -0.51
CA PHE A 37 -3.22 -18.86 0.19
C PHE A 37 -2.98 -19.18 1.67
N GLU A 38 -3.80 -20.01 2.31
CA GLU A 38 -3.68 -20.38 3.73
C GLU A 38 -2.26 -20.87 4.09
N ASN A 39 -1.67 -21.73 3.25
CA ASN A 39 -0.32 -22.25 3.44
C ASN A 39 0.78 -21.20 3.28
N TYR A 40 0.45 -20.03 2.72
CA TYR A 40 1.41 -18.95 2.43
C TYR A 40 1.22 -17.73 3.33
N TYR A 41 0.36 -17.77 4.35
CA TYR A 41 0.16 -16.61 5.22
C TYR A 41 1.43 -16.15 5.91
N VAL A 42 2.22 -17.06 6.49
CA VAL A 42 3.48 -16.70 7.13
C VAL A 42 4.45 -16.00 6.17
N PRO A 43 4.80 -16.56 4.99
CA PRO A 43 5.69 -15.86 4.07
C PRO A 43 5.08 -14.56 3.51
N LEU A 44 3.77 -14.50 3.28
CA LEU A 44 3.10 -13.27 2.84
C LEU A 44 3.15 -12.17 3.90
N PHE A 45 2.96 -12.50 5.17
CA PHE A 45 3.08 -11.54 6.27
C PHE A 45 4.51 -11.04 6.45
N VAL A 46 5.51 -11.91 6.31
CA VAL A 46 6.93 -11.50 6.33
C VAL A 46 7.22 -10.54 5.19
N LEU A 47 6.79 -10.86 3.96
CA LEU A 47 6.94 -10.00 2.80
C LEU A 47 6.25 -8.63 3.02
N PHE A 48 5.04 -8.64 3.56
CA PHE A 48 4.29 -7.44 3.90
C PHE A 48 5.04 -6.59 4.94
N GLY A 49 5.54 -7.19 6.01
CA GLY A 49 6.31 -6.49 7.04
C GLY A 49 7.55 -5.80 6.48
N ILE A 50 8.35 -6.52 5.69
CA ILE A 50 9.57 -5.98 5.05
C ILE A 50 9.21 -4.82 4.11
N THR A 51 8.19 -5.00 3.28
CA THR A 51 7.79 -3.97 2.30
C THR A 51 7.20 -2.73 2.96
N VAL A 52 6.46 -2.87 4.07
CA VAL A 52 5.98 -1.73 4.86
C VAL A 52 7.14 -0.94 5.44
N ILE A 53 8.12 -1.61 6.06
CA ILE A 53 9.31 -0.96 6.62
C ILE A 53 10.07 -0.23 5.50
N TRP A 54 10.31 -0.90 4.38
CA TRP A 54 10.99 -0.31 3.23
C TRP A 54 10.25 0.90 2.67
N PHE A 55 8.92 0.81 2.52
CA PHE A 55 8.08 1.90 2.05
C PHE A 55 8.17 3.12 2.97
N VAL A 56 8.04 2.91 4.28
CA VAL A 56 8.16 4.00 5.28
C VAL A 56 9.56 4.61 5.23
N TYR A 57 10.61 3.81 5.13
CA TYR A 57 11.99 4.31 5.00
C TYR A 57 12.19 5.18 3.75
N GLN A 58 11.79 4.69 2.58
CA GLN A 58 11.90 5.45 1.32
C GLN A 58 11.08 6.75 1.36
N TRP A 59 9.93 6.69 2.01
CA TRP A 59 9.07 7.85 2.20
C TRP A 59 9.76 8.92 3.07
N LEU A 60 10.29 8.53 4.23
CA LEU A 60 11.05 9.43 5.11
C LEU A 60 12.24 10.05 4.39
N LYS A 61 13.01 9.22 3.66
CA LYS A 61 14.14 9.69 2.84
C LYS A 61 13.72 10.74 1.83
N LYS A 62 12.62 10.51 1.10
CA LYS A 62 12.09 11.44 0.09
C LYS A 62 11.56 12.75 0.69
N MET A 63 11.03 12.71 1.91
CA MET A 63 10.61 13.93 2.61
C MET A 63 11.80 14.78 3.06
N ASN A 64 12.86 14.13 3.55
CA ASN A 64 14.07 14.82 4.01
C ASN A 64 14.94 15.35 2.85
N SER A 65 14.94 14.69 1.69
CA SER A 65 15.68 15.15 0.50
C SER A 65 15.02 16.32 -0.26
N LYS A 66 13.81 16.74 0.14
CA LYS A 66 13.09 17.90 -0.42
C LYS A 66 13.14 19.13 0.49
N SER A 67 13.80 19.02 1.64
CA SER A 67 13.98 20.09 2.62
C SER A 67 15.35 20.77 2.59
N GLU A 68 16.21 20.39 1.64
CA GLU A 68 17.32 21.21 1.10
C GLU A 68 16.88 21.80 -0.25
#